data_AF-A0A2S9XUG2-F1
#
_entry.id   AF-A0A2S9XUG2-F1
#
_cell.length_a   1.000
_cell.length_b   1.000
_cell.length_c   1.000
_cell.angle_alpha   90.00
_cell.angle_beta   90.00
_cell.angle_gamma   90.00
#
_symmetry.space_group_name_H-M   'P 1'
#
loop_
_entity.id
_entity.type
_entity.pdbx_description
1 polymer ?
#
loop_
_entity_poly.entity_id
_entity_poly.type
_entity_poly.pdbx_seq_one_letter_code
_entity_poly.pdbx_strand_id
1 'polypeptide(L)'
;MHAEPRSTNDVDFIAALRPAHASALARSLEADFYIDEATALDAILNHRSFNLIDEQTFVKIDVFVPPPGPLGADQLRRRVKVAVAFHQQRHGLQALLGLGWRLLPHHDQLLSAQRESSSAPSSSSGIQ
;
A
#
# COMPACT_ATOMS: atom_id res chain seq x y z
N MET A 1 0.50 11.49 -31.03
CA MET A 1 -0.40 11.43 -29.86
C MET A 1 0.49 11.52 -28.64
N HIS A 2 0.59 12.70 -28.03
CA HIS A 2 1.37 12.88 -26.80
C HIS A 2 0.47 12.49 -25.64
N ALA A 3 0.82 11.41 -24.93
CA ALA A 3 0.19 11.10 -23.67
C ALA A 3 0.55 12.23 -22.69
N GLU A 4 -0.44 12.94 -22.17
CA GLU A 4 -0.24 13.82 -21.03
C GLU A 4 0.20 12.96 -19.84
N PRO A 5 1.26 13.33 -19.11
CA PRO A 5 1.70 12.59 -17.93
C PRO A 5 0.59 12.67 -16.88
N ARG A 6 -0.20 11.61 -16.75
CA ARG A 6 -1.01 11.38 -15.56
C ARG A 6 -0.07 10.87 -14.48
N SER A 7 -0.12 11.52 -13.32
CA SER A 7 0.46 10.96 -12.09
C SER A 7 -0.42 9.80 -11.62
N THR A 8 -0.52 8.74 -12.41
CA THR A 8 -1.05 7.46 -11.94
C THR A 8 0.13 6.68 -11.36
N ASN A 9 -0.05 6.11 -10.17
CA ASN A 9 0.98 5.34 -9.47
C ASN A 9 1.09 3.93 -10.08
N ASP A 10 1.47 3.89 -11.36
CA ASP A 10 1.60 2.65 -12.14
C ASP A 10 3.03 2.11 -12.05
N VAL A 11 3.18 0.82 -11.77
CA VAL A 11 4.48 0.13 -11.73
C VAL A 11 4.50 -0.97 -12.79
N ASP A 12 5.44 -0.90 -13.73
CA ASP A 12 5.58 -1.90 -14.80
C ASP A 12 6.67 -2.94 -14.48
N PHE A 13 6.32 -4.24 -14.55
CA PHE A 13 7.29 -5.33 -14.48
C PHE A 13 7.31 -6.15 -15.76
N ILE A 14 8.51 -6.62 -16.14
CA ILE A 14 8.68 -7.64 -17.17
C ILE A 14 9.19 -8.91 -16.50
N ALA A 15 8.43 -10.00 -16.62
CA ALA A 15 8.72 -11.24 -15.91
C ALA A 15 8.71 -12.47 -16.84
N ALA A 16 9.78 -13.27 -16.78
CA ALA A 16 9.83 -14.55 -17.46
C ALA A 16 9.06 -15.60 -16.63
N LEU A 17 7.75 -15.65 -16.83
CA LEU A 17 6.85 -16.57 -16.13
C LEU A 17 6.56 -17.82 -16.96
N ARG A 18 6.28 -18.92 -16.27
CA ARG A 18 5.84 -20.19 -16.84
C ARG A 18 4.47 -20.54 -16.26
N PRO A 19 3.61 -21.32 -16.94
CA PRO A 19 2.28 -21.66 -16.42
C PRO A 19 2.30 -22.25 -15.00
N ALA A 20 3.32 -23.05 -14.69
CA ALA A 20 3.54 -23.62 -13.36
C ALA A 20 3.79 -22.57 -12.25
N HIS A 21 4.09 -21.32 -12.60
CA HIS A 21 4.29 -20.23 -11.65
C HIS A 21 3.00 -19.48 -11.32
N ALA A 22 1.92 -19.61 -12.11
CA ALA A 22 0.72 -18.78 -11.96
C ALA A 22 0.11 -18.92 -10.55
N SER A 23 -0.17 -20.16 -10.12
CA SER A 23 -0.76 -20.44 -8.81
C SER A 23 0.15 -20.04 -7.65
N ALA A 24 1.45 -20.32 -7.76
CA ALA A 24 2.42 -19.94 -6.72
C ALA A 24 2.55 -18.42 -6.58
N LEU A 25 2.53 -17.69 -7.71
CA LEU A 25 2.58 -16.24 -7.74
C LEU A 25 1.32 -15.65 -7.11
N ALA A 26 0.14 -16.09 -7.56
CA ALA A 26 -1.14 -15.63 -7.03
C ALA A 26 -1.23 -15.81 -5.52
N ARG A 27 -0.94 -17.02 -5.03
CA ARG A 27 -0.96 -17.33 -3.59
C ARG A 27 0.06 -16.52 -2.78
N SER A 28 1.19 -16.15 -3.37
CA SER A 28 2.20 -15.33 -2.67
C SER A 28 1.83 -13.85 -2.58
N LEU A 29 0.96 -13.37 -3.47
CA LEU A 29 0.60 -11.96 -3.60
C LEU A 29 -0.83 -11.63 -3.15
N GLU A 30 -1.72 -12.62 -3.07
CA GLU A 30 -3.15 -12.45 -2.71
C GLU A 30 -3.38 -11.78 -1.35
N ALA A 31 -2.38 -11.79 -0.46
CA ALA A 31 -2.45 -11.16 0.84
C ALA A 31 -2.32 -9.63 0.79
N ASP A 32 -1.62 -9.10 -0.21
CA ASP A 32 -1.29 -7.67 -0.35
C ASP A 32 -1.91 -7.05 -1.62
N PHE A 33 -2.20 -7.87 -2.64
CA PHE A 33 -2.75 -7.43 -3.92
C PHE A 33 -3.94 -8.28 -4.34
N TYR A 34 -4.91 -7.63 -4.95
CA TYR A 34 -5.85 -8.32 -5.82
C TYR A 34 -5.13 -8.83 -7.07
N ILE A 35 -5.25 -10.14 -7.30
CA ILE A 35 -4.77 -10.85 -8.48
C ILE A 35 -5.80 -11.89 -8.90
N ASP A 36 -6.13 -11.92 -10.19
CA ASP A 36 -6.92 -12.99 -10.79
C ASP A 36 -5.97 -14.06 -11.36
N GLU A 37 -5.92 -15.23 -10.70
CA GLU A 37 -5.08 -16.35 -11.11
C GLU A 37 -5.38 -16.83 -12.53
N ALA A 38 -6.65 -16.86 -12.95
CA ALA A 38 -7.03 -17.31 -14.28
C ALA A 38 -6.57 -16.31 -15.34
N THR A 39 -6.74 -15.02 -15.07
CA THR A 39 -6.24 -13.94 -15.94
C THR A 39 -4.71 -13.95 -16.02
N ALA A 40 -4.01 -14.15 -14.89
CA ALA A 40 -2.56 -14.28 -14.88
C ALA A 40 -2.08 -15.51 -15.67
N LEU A 41 -2.75 -16.66 -15.51
CA LEU A 41 -2.43 -17.88 -16.26
C LEU A 41 -2.64 -17.68 -17.77
N ASP A 42 -3.75 -17.08 -18.19
CA ASP A 42 -4.01 -16.77 -19.59
C ASP A 42 -2.94 -15.83 -20.17
N ALA A 43 -2.56 -14.80 -19.42
CA ALA A 43 -1.52 -13.87 -19.82
C ALA A 43 -0.14 -14.56 -19.97
N ILE A 44 0.17 -15.50 -19.06
CA ILE A 44 1.40 -16.29 -19.14
C ILE A 44 1.41 -17.20 -20.37
N LEU A 45 0.29 -17.88 -20.66
CA LEU A 45 0.16 -18.78 -21.81
C LEU A 45 0.23 -18.04 -23.14
N ASN A 46 -0.35 -16.84 -23.20
CA ASN A 46 -0.47 -16.06 -24.43
C ASN A 46 0.56 -14.94 -24.57
N HIS A 47 1.53 -14.85 -23.66
CA HIS A 47 2.56 -13.79 -23.64
C HIS A 47 1.96 -12.38 -23.66
N ARG A 48 0.95 -12.17 -22.80
CA ARG A 48 0.25 -10.90 -22.60
C ARG A 48 0.63 -10.30 -21.24
N SER A 49 -0.03 -9.21 -20.88
CA SER A 49 0.06 -8.61 -19.55
C SER A 49 -1.14 -8.96 -18.69
N PHE A 50 -0.94 -8.91 -17.37
CA PHE A 50 -1.98 -8.92 -16.35
C PHE A 50 -1.62 -7.87 -15.29
N ASN A 51 -2.58 -7.49 -14.45
CA ASN A 51 -2.36 -6.49 -13.41
C ASN A 51 -2.43 -7.10 -12.00
N LEU A 52 -1.79 -6.41 -11.06
CA LEU A 52 -1.98 -6.54 -9.63
C LEU A 52 -2.52 -5.21 -9.12
N ILE A 53 -3.47 -5.23 -8.21
CA ILE A 53 -4.06 -4.01 -7.66
C ILE A 53 -3.93 -4.05 -6.15
N ASP A 54 -3.25 -3.06 -5.57
CA ASP A 54 -3.31 -2.81 -4.13
C ASP A 54 -4.59 -2.03 -3.84
N GLU A 55 -5.54 -2.64 -3.17
CA GLU A 55 -6.84 -2.03 -2.87
C GLU A 55 -6.76 -0.91 -1.84
N GLN A 56 -5.67 -0.82 -1.05
CA GLN A 56 -5.49 0.22 -0.04
C GLN A 56 -4.90 1.49 -0.63
N THR A 57 -3.87 1.34 -1.46
CA THR A 57 -3.15 2.47 -2.05
C THR A 57 -3.62 2.82 -3.46
N PHE A 58 -4.50 2.00 -4.03
CA PHE A 58 -4.93 2.06 -5.44
C PHE A 58 -3.75 2.03 -6.42
N VAL A 59 -2.63 1.45 -5.99
CA VAL A 59 -1.48 1.18 -6.86
C VAL A 59 -1.84 0.05 -7.80
N LYS A 60 -1.56 0.26 -9.09
CA LYS A 60 -1.71 -0.76 -10.11
C LYS A 60 -0.33 -1.15 -10.62
N ILE A 61 -0.07 -2.46 -10.61
CA ILE A 61 1.17 -3.03 -11.11
C ILE A 61 0.85 -3.80 -12.39
N ASP A 62 1.37 -3.37 -13.52
CA ASP A 62 1.22 -4.08 -14.79
C ASP A 62 2.40 -5.06 -14.98
N VAL A 63 2.11 -6.35 -15.12
CA VAL A 63 3.10 -7.42 -15.32
C VAL A 63 3.03 -7.91 -16.75
N PHE A 64 4.10 -7.69 -17.51
CA PHE A 64 4.26 -8.10 -18.90
C PHE A 64 5.00 -9.44 -18.99
N VAL A 65 4.41 -10.41 -19.69
CA VAL A 65 5.05 -11.69 -20.00
C VAL A 65 5.61 -11.62 -21.42
N PRO A 66 6.94 -11.51 -21.59
CA PRO A 66 7.53 -11.40 -22.91
C PRO A 66 7.36 -12.70 -23.71
N PRO A 67 7.18 -12.62 -25.04
CA PRO A 67 7.10 -13.80 -25.90
C PRO A 67 8.45 -14.52 -25.98
N PRO A 68 8.48 -15.82 -26.28
CA PRO A 68 9.72 -16.53 -26.55
C PRO A 68 10.42 -15.95 -27.79
N GLY A 69 11.74 -16.07 -27.83
CA GLY A 69 12.55 -15.67 -28.98
C GLY A 69 13.19 -14.27 -28.84
N PRO A 70 13.70 -13.71 -29.95
CA PRO A 70 14.61 -12.55 -29.91
C PRO A 70 13.98 -11.30 -29.27
N LEU A 71 12.71 -11.02 -29.55
CA LEU A 71 12.02 -9.84 -29.01
C LEU A 71 11.91 -9.90 -27.49
N GLY A 72 11.46 -11.03 -26.94
CA GLY A 72 11.36 -11.19 -25.49
C GLY A 72 12.72 -11.25 -24.81
N ALA A 73 13.71 -11.88 -25.44
CA ALA A 73 15.09 -11.87 -24.95
C ALA A 73 15.67 -10.46 -24.86
N ASP A 74 15.36 -9.60 -25.83
CA ASP A 74 15.75 -8.18 -25.85
C ASP A 74 15.08 -7.37 -24.74
N GLN A 75 13.78 -7.54 -24.55
CA GLN A 75 13.04 -6.91 -23.44
C GLN A 75 13.62 -7.35 -22.09
N LEU A 76 13.86 -8.65 -21.94
CA LEU A 76 14.46 -9.23 -20.75
C LEU A 76 15.91 -8.76 -20.53
N ARG A 77 16.70 -8.54 -21.59
CA ARG A 77 18.09 -8.07 -21.47
C ARG A 77 18.17 -6.61 -21.00
N ARG A 78 17.20 -5.79 -21.38
CA ARG A 78 17.13 -4.37 -20.98
C ARG A 78 16.51 -4.16 -19.61
N ARG A 79 15.98 -5.21 -18.97
CA ARG A 79 15.34 -5.11 -17.66
C ARG A 79 16.36 -4.82 -16.56
N VAL A 80 15.97 -3.99 -15.60
CA VAL A 80 16.67 -3.85 -14.32
C VAL A 80 16.03 -4.82 -13.34
N LYS A 81 16.86 -5.67 -12.70
CA LYS A 81 16.38 -6.51 -11.61
C LYS A 81 16.23 -5.64 -10.38
N VAL A 82 15.01 -5.50 -9.89
CA VAL A 82 14.71 -4.80 -8.64
C VAL A 82 14.21 -5.84 -7.64
N ALA A 83 14.78 -5.84 -6.43
CA ALA A 83 14.21 -6.59 -5.33
C ALA A 83 13.03 -5.78 -4.80
N VAL A 84 11.82 -6.30 -4.98
CA VAL A 84 10.61 -5.68 -4.44
C VAL A 84 10.35 -6.34 -3.09
N ALA A 85 10.53 -5.58 -2.02
CA ALA A 85 10.05 -5.99 -0.71
C ALA A 85 8.59 -5.57 -0.63
N PHE A 86 7.68 -6.54 -0.71
CA PHE A 86 6.29 -6.31 -0.32
C PHE A 86 6.29 -6.24 1.20
N HIS A 87 6.12 -5.04 1.75
CA HIS A 87 5.92 -4.91 3.19
C HIS A 87 4.60 -5.61 3.49
N GLN A 88 4.66 -6.79 4.12
CA GLN A 88 3.48 -7.43 4.72
C GLN A 88 2.94 -6.51 5.82
N GLN A 89 2.22 -5.45 5.45
CA GLN A 89 1.31 -4.78 6.37
C GLN A 89 0.06 -5.64 6.46
N ARG A 90 0.21 -6.82 7.06
CA ARG A 90 -0.84 -7.23 7.98
C ARG A 90 -0.78 -6.21 9.11
N HIS A 91 -1.54 -5.14 9.00
CA HIS A 91 -2.27 -4.67 10.16
C HIS A 91 -3.20 -5.82 10.56
N GLY A 92 -2.61 -6.84 11.19
CA GLY A 92 -3.32 -7.68 12.12
C GLY A 92 -3.85 -6.71 13.15
N LEU A 93 -5.10 -6.32 12.94
CA LEU A 93 -6.06 -5.98 13.96
C LEU A 93 -5.39 -5.49 15.25
N GLN A 94 -5.51 -4.19 15.53
CA GLN A 94 -5.78 -3.75 16.90
C GLN A 94 -7.14 -4.30 17.42
N ALA A 95 -7.53 -5.52 17.02
CA ALA A 95 -8.71 -6.26 17.46
C ALA A 95 -8.26 -7.60 18.05
N LEU A 96 -7.30 -7.53 18.97
CA LEU A 96 -7.38 -8.31 20.21
C LEU A 96 -7.20 -7.36 21.40
N LEU A 97 -8.06 -6.35 21.49
CA LEU A 97 -8.69 -6.01 22.77
C LEU A 97 -9.79 -7.05 23.09
N GLY A 98 -9.42 -8.33 23.07
CA GLY A 98 -10.20 -9.45 23.59
C GLY A 98 -9.91 -9.75 25.07
N LEU A 99 -9.13 -8.88 25.72
CA LEU A 99 -8.85 -8.89 27.16
C LEU A 99 -9.32 -7.56 27.79
N GLY A 100 -10.60 -7.22 27.62
CA GLY A 100 -11.29 -6.34 28.57
C GLY A 100 -10.94 -4.86 28.60
N TRP A 101 -10.47 -4.25 27.50
CA TRP A 101 -10.27 -2.81 27.46
C TRP A 101 -11.50 -2.12 26.85
N ARG A 102 -12.26 -1.49 27.75
CA ARG A 102 -13.47 -0.72 27.49
C ARG A 102 -13.06 0.62 26.84
N LEU A 103 -13.58 0.92 25.64
CA LEU A 103 -13.54 2.28 25.10
C LEU A 103 -14.20 3.22 26.11
N LEU A 104 -13.40 4.10 26.72
CA LEU A 104 -13.89 5.31 27.37
C LEU A 104 -14.09 6.37 26.28
N PRO A 105 -15.25 7.01 26.18
CA PRO A 105 -15.51 8.03 25.17
C PRO A 105 -14.79 9.34 25.52
N HIS A 106 -14.31 10.01 24.46
CA HIS A 106 -14.07 11.45 24.30
C HIS A 106 -13.96 12.30 25.59
N HIS A 107 -12.74 12.74 25.89
CA HIS A 107 -12.52 14.01 26.60
C HIS A 107 -11.96 15.02 25.60
N ASP A 108 -12.87 15.68 24.89
CA ASP A 108 -12.64 17.04 24.42
C ASP A 108 -13.07 17.96 25.56
N GLN A 109 -12.14 18.24 26.48
CA GLN A 109 -12.37 19.15 27.60
C GLN A 109 -11.06 19.82 28.01
N LEU A 110 -10.52 20.63 27.10
CA LEU A 110 -9.56 21.67 27.43
C LEU A 110 -9.95 22.91 26.65
N LEU A 111 -10.89 23.72 27.17
CA LEU A 111 -10.89 25.18 26.96
C LEU A 111 -11.98 26.03 27.68
N SER A 112 -12.86 25.51 28.56
CA SER A 112 -13.98 26.37 29.01
C SER A 112 -14.47 26.30 30.47
N ALA A 113 -13.73 25.78 31.45
CA ALA A 113 -14.24 25.81 32.84
C ALA A 113 -13.19 25.85 33.97
N GLN A 114 -12.13 26.67 33.86
CA GLN A 114 -11.47 27.24 35.04
C GLN A 114 -11.36 28.75 34.87
N ARG A 115 -12.54 29.37 34.81
CA ARG A 115 -12.78 30.81 34.96
C ARG A 115 -13.18 31.15 36.40
N GLU A 116 -12.83 30.30 37.35
CA GLU A 116 -13.15 30.45 38.78
C GLU A 116 -11.95 30.08 39.62
N SER A 117 -10.93 30.94 39.67
CA SER A 117 -10.02 31.14 40.82
C SER A 117 -8.93 32.13 40.44
N SER A 118 -9.24 33.43 40.50
CA SER A 118 -8.33 34.55 40.86
C SER A 118 -8.72 35.84 40.14
N SER A 119 -9.85 36.42 40.51
CA SER A 119 -9.97 37.88 40.60
C SER A 119 -9.43 38.31 41.97
N ALA A 120 -8.46 39.23 41.95
CA ALA A 120 -7.67 39.77 43.05
C ALA A 120 -8.49 40.43 44.20
N PRO A 121 -7.81 40.86 45.30
CA PRO A 121 -7.34 42.25 45.29
C PRO A 121 -5.95 42.49 45.93
N SER A 122 -5.22 43.40 45.29
CA SER A 122 -4.54 44.59 45.84
C SER A 122 -3.57 44.51 47.03
N SER A 123 -2.42 45.16 46.77
CA SER A 123 -1.71 46.14 47.62
C SER A 123 -0.40 45.71 48.31
N SER A 124 0.70 46.34 47.85
CA SER A 124 1.56 47.27 48.60
C SER A 124 3.04 46.90 48.74
N SER A 125 3.90 47.85 48.32
CA SER A 125 5.23 48.21 48.85
C SER A 125 6.35 47.17 48.82
N GLY A 126 7.61 47.48 48.51
CA GLY A 126 8.34 48.73 48.31
C GLY A 126 9.76 48.37 47.83
N ILE A 127 10.37 49.19 46.98
CA ILE A 127 11.63 49.89 47.25
C ILE A 127 12.59 49.13 48.17
N GLN A 128 13.68 48.59 47.61
CA GLN A 128 15.06 48.97 47.93
C GLN A 128 16.03 48.46 46.86
#